data_AF-A0A966WVE6-F1
#
_entry.id   AF-A0A966WVE6-F1
#
_cell.length_a   1.000
_cell.length_b   1.000
_cell.length_c   1.000
_cell.angle_alpha   90.00
_cell.angle_beta   90.00
_cell.angle_gamma   90.00
#
_symmetry.space_group_name_H-M   'P 1'
#
loop_
_entity.id
_entity.type
_entity.pdbx_description
1 polymer ?
#
loop_
_entity_poly.entity_id
_entity_poly.type
_entity_poly.pdbx_seq_one_letter_code
_entity_poly.pdbx_strand_id
1 'polypeptide(L)'
;MSAGSSPAHPDSPELNSQQLARYLEQRGELSKPWMLQLLRLTKLKEAKESMDPQDFMDRLQEAHADLMRLGEFWKGREQEVFTGRYQPPALIEPLPGSAEDR
;
A
#
# COMPACT_ATOMS: atom_id res chain seq x y z
N MET A 1 22.12 -44.96 4.95
CA MET A 1 21.96 -43.58 5.48
C MET A 1 21.26 -42.79 4.39
N SER A 2 19.92 -42.74 4.44
CA SER A 2 19.14 -42.03 3.41
C SER A 2 18.70 -40.70 3.98
N ALA A 3 19.15 -39.62 3.34
CA ALA A 3 18.76 -38.26 3.66
C ALA A 3 17.25 -38.11 3.48
N GLY A 4 16.56 -37.71 4.55
CA GLY A 4 15.15 -37.35 4.49
C GLY A 4 14.98 -36.10 3.65
N SER A 5 14.53 -36.26 2.41
CA SER A 5 13.85 -35.17 1.70
C SER A 5 12.56 -34.87 2.47
N SER A 6 12.49 -33.71 3.12
CA SER A 6 11.20 -33.20 3.59
C SER A 6 10.31 -32.98 2.38
N PRO A 7 9.08 -33.52 2.34
CA PRO A 7 8.14 -33.17 1.29
C PRO A 7 7.76 -31.71 1.47
N ALA A 8 7.86 -30.93 0.39
CA ALA A 8 7.17 -29.65 0.34
C ALA A 8 5.68 -29.90 0.65
N HIS A 9 5.15 -29.27 1.69
CA HIS A 9 3.75 -29.40 2.07
C HIS A 9 2.87 -28.83 0.95
N PRO A 10 1.97 -29.62 0.34
CA PRO A 10 1.07 -29.17 -0.73
C PRO A 10 -0.01 -28.19 -0.27
N ASP A 11 -0.11 -27.94 1.05
CA ASP A 11 -1.18 -27.16 1.69
C ASP A 11 -0.69 -25.84 2.30
N SER A 12 0.28 -25.17 1.68
CA SER A 12 0.39 -23.72 1.96
C SER A 12 -0.79 -23.08 1.22
N PRO A 13 -1.83 -22.57 1.91
CA PRO A 13 -2.88 -21.85 1.20
C PRO A 13 -2.19 -20.68 0.51
N GLU A 14 -2.13 -20.70 -0.82
CA GLU A 14 -1.73 -19.51 -1.55
C GLU A 14 -2.70 -18.42 -1.11
N LEU A 15 -2.20 -17.48 -0.30
CA LEU A 15 -2.95 -16.34 0.20
C LEU A 15 -3.46 -15.56 -1.00
N ASN A 16 -4.71 -15.82 -1.37
CA ASN A 16 -5.34 -15.17 -2.50
C ASN A 16 -5.88 -13.80 -2.08
N SER A 17 -6.21 -12.96 -3.05
CA SER A 17 -6.63 -11.58 -2.85
C SER A 17 -7.90 -11.48 -2.04
N GLN A 18 -8.81 -12.46 -2.12
CA GLN A 18 -10.02 -12.51 -1.30
C GLN A 18 -9.70 -12.80 0.18
N GLN A 19 -8.80 -13.76 0.44
CA GLN A 19 -8.36 -14.08 1.79
C GLN A 19 -7.61 -12.89 2.41
N LEU A 20 -6.74 -12.24 1.63
CA LEU A 20 -6.03 -11.03 2.05
C LEU A 20 -7.01 -9.88 2.34
N ALA A 21 -7.99 -9.62 1.48
CA ALA A 21 -8.99 -8.58 1.71
C ALA A 21 -9.76 -8.81 3.02
N ARG A 22 -10.25 -10.03 3.25
CA ARG A 22 -10.95 -10.40 4.50
C ARG A 22 -10.07 -10.22 5.72
N TYR A 23 -8.79 -10.59 5.64
CA TYR A 23 -7.83 -10.39 6.72
C TYR A 23 -7.63 -8.90 7.04
N LEU A 24 -7.48 -8.06 6.02
CA LEU A 24 -7.32 -6.61 6.19
C LEU A 24 -8.59 -5.96 6.77
N GLU A 25 -9.76 -6.39 6.31
CA GLU A 25 -11.06 -5.94 6.83
C GLU A 25 -11.23 -6.24 8.31
N GLN A 26 -10.98 -7.50 8.72
CA GLN A 26 -11.12 -7.94 10.11
C GLN A 26 -10.21 -7.18 11.08
N ARG A 27 -9.08 -6.67 10.58
CA ARG A 27 -8.11 -5.92 11.37
C ARG A 27 -8.24 -4.40 11.26
N GLY A 28 -9.18 -3.89 10.45
CA GLY A 28 -9.31 -2.45 10.20
C GLY A 28 -8.13 -1.85 9.42
N GLU A 29 -7.40 -2.67 8.67
CA GLU A 29 -6.16 -2.30 7.97
C GLU A 29 -6.43 -1.80 6.54
N LEU A 30 -7.66 -1.88 6.05
CA LEU A 30 -8.04 -1.38 4.71
C LEU A 30 -7.82 0.13 4.51
N SER A 31 -7.78 0.91 5.59
CA SER A 31 -7.53 2.35 5.54
C SER A 31 -6.07 2.69 5.22
N LYS A 32 -5.15 1.72 5.34
CA LYS A 32 -3.72 1.93 5.15
C LYS A 32 -3.35 1.81 3.66
N PRO A 33 -2.84 2.88 3.02
CA PRO A 33 -2.57 2.86 1.58
C PRO A 33 -1.62 1.75 1.13
N TRP A 34 -0.63 1.40 1.96
CA TRP A 34 0.31 0.32 1.65
C TRP A 34 -0.33 -1.08 1.71
N MET A 35 -1.39 -1.26 2.51
CA MET A 35 -2.15 -2.51 2.55
C MET A 35 -3.02 -2.68 1.30
N LEU A 36 -3.57 -1.58 0.77
CA LEU A 36 -4.27 -1.57 -0.52
C LEU A 36 -3.31 -1.88 -1.68
N GLN A 37 -2.08 -1.39 -1.59
CA GLN A 37 -1.05 -1.68 -2.59
C GLN A 37 -0.65 -3.16 -2.59
N LEU A 38 -0.51 -3.77 -1.40
CA LEU A 38 -0.30 -5.21 -1.28
C LEU A 38 -1.46 -6.00 -1.92
N LEU A 39 -2.71 -5.62 -1.65
CA LEU A 39 -3.90 -6.24 -2.25
C LEU A 39 -3.93 -6.12 -3.78
N ARG A 40 -3.53 -4.96 -4.33
CA ARG A 40 -3.41 -4.76 -5.79
C ARG A 40 -2.36 -5.68 -6.41
N LEU A 41 -1.20 -5.81 -5.78
CA LEU A 41 -0.13 -6.71 -6.25
C LEU A 41 -0.56 -8.18 -6.21
N THR A 42 -1.28 -8.61 -5.16
CA THR A 42 -1.82 -9.98 -5.09
C THR A 42 -2.80 -10.25 -6.24
N LYS A 43 -3.72 -9.32 -6.53
CA LYS A 43 -4.64 -9.44 -7.67
C LYS A 43 -3.91 -9.50 -9.02
N LEU A 44 -2.84 -8.70 -9.18
CA LEU A 44 -2.01 -8.74 -10.39
C LEU A 44 -1.31 -10.09 -10.55
N LYS A 45 -0.77 -10.65 -9.46
CA LYS A 45 -0.15 -11.99 -9.47
C LYS A 45 -1.15 -13.06 -9.91
N GLU A 46 -2.38 -13.02 -9.39
CA GLU A 46 -3.46 -13.96 -9.76
C GLU A 46 -3.88 -13.86 -11.21
N ALA A 47 -3.94 -12.65 -11.75
CA ALA A 47 -4.34 -12.40 -13.13
C ALA A 47 -3.20 -12.59 -14.16
N LYS A 48 -1.96 -12.82 -13.71
CA LYS A 48 -0.77 -12.86 -14.57
C LYS A 48 -0.92 -13.85 -15.74
N GLU A 49 -1.47 -15.04 -15.49
CA GLU A 49 -1.59 -16.10 -16.50
C GLU A 49 -2.73 -15.87 -17.51
N SER A 50 -3.67 -14.95 -17.22
CA SER A 50 -4.81 -14.63 -18.08
C SER A 50 -4.73 -13.23 -18.71
N MET A 51 -3.62 -12.52 -18.48
CA MET A 51 -3.38 -11.14 -18.93
C MET A 51 -2.33 -11.11 -20.05
N ASP A 52 -2.43 -10.14 -20.94
CA ASP A 52 -1.36 -9.87 -21.88
C ASP A 52 -0.06 -9.50 -21.13
N PRO A 53 1.11 -10.03 -21.52
CA PRO A 53 2.36 -9.75 -20.82
C PRO A 53 2.72 -8.26 -20.74
N GLN A 54 2.41 -7.47 -21.78
CA GLN A 54 2.68 -6.03 -21.77
C GLN A 54 1.75 -5.32 -20.79
N ASP A 55 0.46 -5.64 -20.82
CA ASP A 55 -0.52 -5.10 -19.87
C ASP A 55 -0.14 -5.42 -18.41
N PHE A 56 0.38 -6.63 -18.16
CA PHE A 56 0.87 -7.00 -16.83
C PHE A 56 2.05 -6.12 -16.40
N MET A 57 3.02 -5.90 -17.28
CA MET A 57 4.20 -5.07 -17.01
C MET A 57 3.82 -3.60 -16.77
N ASP A 58 2.91 -3.05 -17.57
CA ASP A 58 2.44 -1.68 -17.43
C ASP A 58 1.72 -1.49 -16.09
N ARG A 59 0.80 -2.39 -15.74
CA ARG A 59 0.10 -2.36 -14.44
C ARG A 59 1.03 -2.55 -13.25
N LEU A 60 2.09 -3.35 -13.41
CA LEU A 60 3.11 -3.54 -12.39
C LEU A 60 3.95 -2.26 -12.20
N GLN A 61 4.31 -1.56 -13.28
CA GLN A 61 5.01 -0.28 -13.21
C GLN A 61 4.15 0.80 -12.56
N GLU A 62 2.87 0.89 -12.89
CA GLU A 62 1.93 1.80 -12.23
C GLU A 62 1.83 1.53 -10.73
N ALA A 63 1.63 0.26 -10.36
CA ALA A 63 1.58 -0.20 -8.98
C ALA A 63 2.86 0.17 -8.21
N HIS A 64 4.02 0.02 -8.84
CA HIS A 64 5.31 0.44 -8.27
C HIS A 64 5.41 1.97 -8.13
N ALA A 65 5.04 2.74 -9.14
CA ALA A 65 5.06 4.20 -9.09
C ALA A 65 4.14 4.74 -7.98
N ASP A 66 2.96 4.13 -7.80
CA ASP A 66 2.03 4.48 -6.74
C ASP A 66 2.60 4.16 -5.36
N LEU A 67 3.24 3.00 -5.20
CA LEU A 67 3.97 2.64 -3.97
C LEU A 67 5.07 3.66 -3.65
N MET A 68 5.86 4.06 -4.65
CA MET A 68 6.92 5.05 -4.46
C MET A 68 6.36 6.43 -4.08
N ARG A 69 5.20 6.81 -4.62
CA ARG A 69 4.52 8.06 -4.27
C ARG A 69 4.03 8.07 -2.82
N LEU A 70 3.69 6.90 -2.27
CA LEU A 70 3.40 6.78 -0.83
C LEU A 70 4.61 7.19 0.02
N GLY A 71 5.85 6.97 -0.44
CA GLY A 71 7.08 7.28 0.30
C GLY A 71 7.34 8.77 0.56
N GLU A 72 6.81 9.68 -0.27
CA GLU A 72 6.91 11.14 -0.08
C GLU A 72 5.59 11.76 0.44
N PHE A 73 4.46 11.11 0.20
CA PHE A 73 3.12 11.60 0.55
C PHE A 73 2.89 11.86 2.04
N TRP A 74 3.51 11.06 2.92
CA TRP A 74 3.32 11.19 4.37
C TRP A 74 4.10 12.36 4.99
N LYS A 75 5.08 12.94 4.27
CA LYS A 75 5.87 14.07 4.79
C LYS A 75 4.97 15.29 4.98
N GLY A 76 4.84 15.76 6.21
CA GLY A 76 3.94 16.85 6.60
C GLY A 76 2.47 16.43 6.81
N ARG A 77 2.14 15.13 6.67
CA ARG A 77 0.81 14.54 6.94
C ARG A 77 0.88 13.36 7.90
N GLU A 78 1.97 13.25 8.66
CA GLU A 78 2.26 12.11 9.54
C GLU A 78 1.14 11.85 10.55
N GLN A 79 0.63 12.91 11.17
CA GLN A 79 -0.49 12.81 12.12
C GLN A 79 -1.74 12.24 11.46
N GLU A 80 -2.01 12.63 10.22
CA GLU A 80 -3.16 12.13 9.47
C GLU A 80 -2.97 10.67 9.08
N VAL A 81 -1.80 10.31 8.55
CA VAL A 81 -1.51 8.98 8.01
C VAL A 81 -1.31 7.92 9.10
N PHE A 82 -0.66 8.28 10.21
CA PHE A 82 -0.31 7.31 11.27
C PHE A 82 -1.29 7.29 12.45
N THR A 83 -2.06 8.37 12.66
CA THR A 83 -3.00 8.45 13.80
C THR A 83 -4.45 8.68 13.38
N GLY A 84 -4.71 8.95 12.10
CA GLY A 84 -6.05 9.24 11.58
C GLY A 84 -6.56 10.64 11.91
N ARG A 85 -5.71 11.54 12.43
CA ARG A 85 -6.08 12.92 12.77
C ARG A 85 -5.63 13.86 11.67
N TYR A 86 -6.57 14.46 10.95
CA TYR A 86 -6.27 15.50 9.97
C TYR A 86 -5.53 16.68 10.64
N GLN A 87 -4.39 17.06 10.07
CA GLN A 87 -3.67 18.26 10.45
C GLN A 87 -3.59 19.17 9.21
N PRO A 88 -4.26 20.34 9.22
CA PRO A 88 -4.15 21.28 8.13
C PRO A 88 -2.70 21.79 8.01
N PRO A 89 -2.24 22.12 6.78
CA PRO A 89 -0.95 22.77 6.59
C PRO A 89 -0.88 24.01 7.48
N ALA A 90 0.21 24.18 8.24
CA ALA A 90 0.44 25.41 8.95
C ALA A 90 0.55 26.53 7.91
N LEU A 91 -0.46 27.39 7.85
CA LEU A 91 -0.42 28.60 7.05
C LEU A 91 0.72 29.46 7.61
N ILE A 92 1.88 29.45 6.95
CA ILE A 92 2.98 30.37 7.24
C ILE A 92 2.74 31.61 6.38
N GLU A 93 1.60 32.27 6.57
CA GLU A 93 1.44 33.65 6.10
C GLU A 93 1.22 34.52 7.33
N PRO A 94 2.00 35.60 7.50
CA PRO A 94 1.62 36.63 8.45
C PRO A 94 0.19 37.06 8.13
N LEU A 95 -0.69 37.04 9.15
CA LEU A 95 -2.06 37.53 8.99
C LEU A 95 -1.99 38.99 8.54
N PRO A 96 -2.69 39.40 7.47
CA PRO A 96 -2.62 40.78 6.99
C PRO A 96 -2.92 41.77 8.13
N GLY A 97 -1.92 42.59 8.51
CA GLY A 97 -1.97 43.50 9.67
C GLY A 97 -1.07 43.11 10.84
N SER A 98 -0.17 42.13 10.67
CA SER A 98 0.85 41.73 11.65
C SER A 98 1.87 42.84 11.94
N ALA A 99 2.61 42.69 13.04
CA ALA A 99 3.65 43.65 13.42
C ALA A 99 4.78 43.73 12.38
N GLU A 100 5.00 42.68 11.58
CA GLU A 100 5.94 42.70 10.45
C GLU A 100 5.43 43.49 9.23
N ASP A 101 4.15 43.87 9.17
CA ASP A 101 3.55 44.69 8.10
C ASP A 101 3.66 46.21 8.35
N ARG A 102 4.26 46.65 9.46
CA ARG A 102 4.41 48.08 9.83
C ARG A 102 5.82 48.62 9.61
#